data_AF-A0A9D8H0C3-F1
#
_entry.id   AF-A0A9D8H0C3-F1
#
_cell.length_a   1.000
_cell.length_b   1.000
_cell.length_c   1.000
_cell.angle_alpha   90.00
_cell.angle_beta   90.00
_cell.angle_gamma   90.00
#
_symmetry.space_group_name_H-M   'P 1'
#
loop_
_entity.id
_entity.type
_entity.pdbx_description
1 polymer ?
#
loop_
_entity_poly.entity_id
_entity_poly.type
_entity_poly.pdbx_seq_one_letter_code
_entity_poly.pdbx_strand_id
1 'polypeptide(L)' 'MVIKSDDLTLPHPRAFERRFVLEPWLEIDAEAELARFVSVRELLAGLI' A
#
# COMPACT_ATOMS: atom_id res chain seq x y z
N MET A 1 6.02 9.21 -5.99
CA MET A 1 7.11 9.98 -5.34
C MET A 1 7.52 9.25 -4.07
N VAL A 2 8.81 9.07 -3.82
CA VAL A 2 9.33 8.45 -2.59
C VAL A 2 9.91 9.57 -1.72
N ILE A 3 9.51 9.63 -0.45
CA ILE A 3 10.03 10.58 0.54
C ILE A 3 10.79 9.77 1.59
N LYS A 4 12.03 10.19 1.88
CA LYS A 4 12.86 9.58 2.92
C LYS A 4 13.64 10.67 3.67
N SER A 5 13.43 10.74 4.98
CA SER A 5 14.19 11.52 5.97
C SER A 5 14.53 10.62 7.17
N ASP A 6 15.18 11.18 8.18
CA ASP A 6 15.55 10.44 9.40
C ASP A 6 14.32 9.96 10.20
N ASP A 7 13.20 10.67 10.07
CA ASP A 7 11.95 10.46 10.82
C ASP A 7 10.76 10.02 9.96
N LEU A 8 10.84 10.12 8.62
CA LEU A 8 9.73 9.84 7.71
C LEU A 8 10.15 8.96 6.53
N THR A 9 9.34 7.95 6.22
CA THR A 9 9.45 7.17 4.99
C THR A 9 8.09 6.99 4.36
N LEU A 10 7.92 7.50 3.14
CA LEU A 10 6.69 7.38 2.37
C LEU A 10 6.96 6.87 0.94
N PRO A 11 6.11 5.96 0.42
CA PRO A 11 5.11 5.19 1.18
C PRO A 11 5.78 4.29 2.24
N HIS A 12 5.05 3.93 3.30
CA HIS A 12 5.59 3.07 4.36
C HIS A 12 6.09 1.75 3.74
N PRO A 13 7.33 1.31 4.04
CA PRO A 13 8.01 0.25 3.28
C PRO A 13 7.33 -1.12 3.36
N ARG A 14 6.48 -1.35 4.37
CA ARG A 14 5.73 -2.60 4.58
C ARG A 14 4.21 -2.43 4.52
N ALA A 15 3.72 -1.33 3.95
CA ALA A 15 2.26 -1.13 3.84
C ALA A 15 1.61 -2.23 3.00
N PHE A 16 2.30 -2.72 1.96
CA PHE A 16 1.83 -3.79 1.07
C PHE A 16 1.75 -5.17 1.73
N GLU A 17 2.29 -5.36 2.93
CA GLU A 17 2.24 -6.65 3.66
C GLU A 17 1.03 -6.74 4.61
N ARG A 18 0.26 -5.65 4.74
CA ARG A 18 -0.69 -5.48 5.84
C ARG A 18 -2.12 -5.43 5.34
N ARG A 19 -2.86 -6.51 5.56
CA ARG A 19 -4.29 -6.61 5.26
C ARG A 19 -5.10 -5.43 5.80
N PHE A 20 -4.91 -5.07 7.08
CA PHE A 20 -5.63 -3.96 7.73
C PHE A 20 -5.30 -2.57 7.16
N VAL A 21 -4.30 -2.47 6.28
CA VAL A 21 -4.00 -1.26 5.50
C VAL A 21 -4.67 -1.35 4.13
N LEU A 22 -4.57 -2.50 3.46
CA LEU A 22 -5.04 -2.69 2.09
C LEU A 22 -6.57 -2.80 1.98
N GLU A 23 -7.23 -3.53 2.89
CA GLU A 23 -8.69 -3.70 2.87
C GLU A 23 -9.44 -2.36 3.00
N PRO A 24 -9.20 -1.53 4.03
CA PRO A 24 -9.89 -0.23 4.15
C PRO A 24 -9.55 0.73 3.01
N TRP A 25 -8.36 0.62 2.43
CA TRP A 25 -7.97 1.46 1.29
C TRP A 25 -8.81 1.10 0.06
N LEU A 26 -8.97 -0.20 -0.24
CA LEU A 26 -9.76 -0.68 -1.38
C LEU A 26 -11.27 -0.38 -1.23
N GLU A 27 -11.77 -0.32 0.01
CA GLU A 27 -13.15 0.10 0.29
C GLU A 27 -13.42 1.56 -0.13
N ILE A 28 -12.42 2.43 -0.03
CA ILE A 28 -12.53 3.86 -0.35
C ILE A 28 -12.21 4.13 -1.83
N ASP A 29 -11.21 3.43 -2.38
CA ASP A 29 -10.78 3.58 -3.77
C ASP A 29 -10.45 2.21 -4.39
N ALA A 30 -11.32 1.77 -5.31
CA ALA A 30 -11.23 0.47 -5.96
C ALA A 30 -10.05 0.35 -6.95
N GLU A 31 -9.52 1.48 -7.42
CA GLU A 31 -8.42 1.58 -8.37
C GLU A 31 -7.12 2.05 -7.70
N ALA A 32 -7.08 2.00 -6.35
CA ALA A 32 -5.91 2.42 -5.59
C ALA A 32 -4.65 1.65 -5.97
N GLU A 33 -3.53 2.37 -6.06
CA GLU A 33 -2.21 1.81 -6.35
C GLU A 33 -1.20 2.14 -5.24
N LEU A 34 -0.31 1.19 -4.94
CA LEU A 34 0.73 1.29 -3.93
C LEU A 34 2.06 0.72 -4.46
N ALA A 35 3.19 1.01 -3.79
CA ALA A 35 4.48 0.36 -4.04
C ALA A 35 4.93 0.33 -5.52
N ARG A 36 5.11 1.51 -6.12
CA ARG A 36 5.44 1.69 -7.55
C ARG A 36 4.28 1.31 -8.49
N PHE A 37 3.08 1.81 -8.19
CA PHE A 37 1.90 1.69 -9.05
C PHE A 37 1.36 0.26 -9.20
N VAL A 38 1.55 -0.58 -8.17
CA VAL A 38 0.96 -1.92 -8.09
C VAL A 38 -0.44 -1.79 -7.50
N SER A 39 -1.42 -2.48 -8.08
CA SER A 39 -2.81 -2.44 -7.60
C SER A 39 -2.92 -2.93 -6.15
N VAL A 40 -3.61 -2.17 -5.30
CA VAL A 40 -3.94 -2.57 -3.93
C VAL A 40 -4.74 -3.88 -3.90
N ARG A 41 -5.60 -4.10 -4.92
CA ARG A 41 -6.37 -5.34 -5.10
C ARG A 41 -5.45 -6.55 -5.27
N GLU A 42 -4.44 -6.43 -6.12
CA GLU A 42 -3.48 -7.52 -6.38
C GLU A 42 -2.60 -7.79 -5.15
N LEU A 43 -2.16 -6.74 -4.46
CA LEU A 43 -1.40 -6.86 -3.22
C LEU A 43 -2.20 -7.61 -2.15
N LEU A 44 -3.48 -7.28 -1.97
CA LEU A 44 -4.36 -7.95 -1.01
C LEU A 44 -4.58 -9.42 -1.37
N ALA A 45 -4.78 -9.72 -2.66
CA ALA A 45 -4.95 -11.09 -3.15
C ALA A 45 -3.70 -11.97 -2.95
N GLY A 46 -2.51 -11.36 -2.91
CA GLY A 46 -1.24 -12.05 -2.67
C GLY A 46 -0.88 -12.29 -1.21
N LEU A 47 -1.68 -11.80 -0.24
CA LEU A 47 -1.42 -12.07 1.18
C LEU A 47 -1.81 -13.52 1.53
N ILE A 48 -0.83 -14.29 2.02
CA ILE A 48 -1.01 -15.65 2.53
C ILE A 48 -1.53 -15.60 3.97
#